data_AF-A0A9P6H4T1-F1
#
_entry.id   AF-A0A9P6H4T1-F1
#
_cell.length_a   1.000
_cell.length_b   1.000
_cell.length_c   1.000
_cell.angle_alpha   90.00
_cell.angle_beta   90.00
_cell.angle_gamma   90.00
#
_symmetry.space_group_name_H-M   'P 1'
#
loop_
_entity.id
_entity.type
_entity.pdbx_description
1 polymer ?
#
loop_
_entity_poly.entity_id
_entity_poly.type
_entity_poly.pdbx_seq_one_letter_code
_entity_poly.pdbx_strand_id
1 'polypeptide(L)' 'MSIIHVDSIIRGAHLLPKFLSDAPVYREINYMNVLDLYSSFYVNKFIDHHAFEIAF' A
#
# COMPACT_ATOMS: atom_id res chain seq x y z
N MET A 1 -0.28 16.15 -1.98
CA MET A 1 -0.70 14.90 -1.31
C MET A 1 -2.10 14.58 -1.81
N SER A 2 -2.25 13.54 -2.65
CA SER A 2 -3.55 13.07 -3.14
C SER A 2 -3.90 11.75 -2.47
N ILE A 3 -5.19 11.49 -2.26
CA ILE A 3 -5.72 10.21 -1.78
C ILE A 3 -6.54 9.62 -2.93
N ILE A 4 -6.28 8.37 -3.29
CA ILE A 4 -6.99 7.64 -4.35
C ILE A 4 -7.57 6.35 -3.80
N HIS A 5 -8.63 5.84 -4.43
CA HIS A 5 -9.20 4.55 -4.08
C HIS A 5 -8.31 3.41 -4.59
N VAL A 6 -8.19 2.32 -3.83
CA VAL A 6 -7.35 1.17 -4.21
C VAL A 6 -7.82 0.52 -5.52
N ASP A 7 -9.14 0.49 -5.77
CA ASP A 7 -9.71 -0.03 -7.02
C ASP A 7 -9.38 0.82 -8.26
N SER A 8 -8.87 2.03 -8.08
CA SER A 8 -8.40 2.87 -9.19
C SER A 8 -6.98 2.54 -9.64
N ILE A 9 -6.31 1.58 -9.00
CA ILE A 9 -4.96 1.15 -9.33
C ILE A 9 -5.00 0.19 -10.54
N ILE A 10 -4.50 0.65 -11.68
CA ILE A 10 -4.55 -0.07 -12.97
C ILE A 10 -3.42 -1.09 -13.19
N ARG A 11 -2.36 -1.05 -12.37
CA ARG A 11 -1.19 -1.94 -12.47
C ARG A 11 -0.69 -2.31 -11.08
N GLY A 12 0.03 -3.42 -10.96
CA GLY A 12 0.68 -3.79 -9.69
C GLY A 12 1.53 -2.65 -9.15
N ALA A 13 1.17 -2.16 -7.96
CA ALA A 13 1.94 -1.18 -7.20
C ALA A 13 2.27 -1.80 -5.85
N HIS A 14 3.48 -1.58 -5.36
CA HIS A 14 3.84 -2.04 -4.02
C HIS A 14 3.19 -1.14 -2.99
N LEU A 15 2.19 -1.67 -2.27
CA LEU A 15 1.47 -0.96 -1.22
C LEU A 15 2.08 -1.26 0.14
N LEU A 16 2.47 -0.22 0.86
CA LEU A 16 2.99 -0.32 2.22
C LEU A 16 1.89 0.11 3.18
N PRO A 17 1.38 -0.77 4.07
CA PRO A 17 0.36 -0.39 5.02
C PRO A 17 0.86 0.73 5.93
N LYS A 18 -0.03 1.69 6.24
CA LYS A 18 0.27 2.71 7.24
C LYS A 18 0.19 2.08 8.63
N PHE A 19 1.34 1.76 9.20
CA PHE A 19 1.44 1.29 10.57
C PHE A 19 1.10 2.41 11.57
N LEU A 20 0.34 2.08 12.61
CA LEU A 20 0.19 2.94 13.78
C LEU A 20 1.40 2.73 14.68
N SER A 21 2.01 3.81 15.16
CA SER A 21 3.29 3.81 15.88
C SER A 21 3.33 2.84 17.07
N ASP A 22 2.17 2.61 17.70
CA ASP A 22 2.06 1.84 18.94
C ASP A 22 1.29 0.51 18.76
N ALA A 23 0.92 0.15 17.52
CA ALA A 23 0.20 -1.09 17.25
C ALA A 23 1.17 -2.21 16.84
N PRO A 24 1.13 -3.38 17.51
CA PRO A 24 1.93 -4.52 17.09
C PRO A 24 1.47 -5.04 15.73
N VAL A 25 2.43 -5.43 14.89
CA VAL A 25 2.15 -6.14 13.64
C VAL A 25 1.92 -7.61 13.98
N TYR A 26 0.67 -8.06 13.84
CA TYR A 26 0.29 -9.46 14.06
C TYR A 26 0.95 -10.39 13.04
N ARG A 27 1.37 -11.57 13.48
CA ARG A 27 2.12 -12.53 12.64
C ARG A 27 1.27 -13.15 11.52
N GLU A 28 -0.04 -13.09 11.70
CA GLU A 28 -1.07 -13.60 10.80
C GLU A 28 -1.30 -12.67 9.59
N ILE A 29 -0.74 -11.45 9.63
CA ILE A 29 -0.80 -10.51 8.51
C ILE A 29 0.05 -11.03 7.36
N ASN A 30 -0.56 -11.13 6.18
CA ASN A 30 0.08 -11.59 4.96
C ASN A 30 -0.52 -10.87 3.73
N TYR A 31 0.05 -11.13 2.55
CA TYR A 31 -0.34 -10.44 1.32
C TYR A 31 -1.80 -10.64 0.90
N MET A 32 -2.48 -11.68 1.40
CA MET A 32 -3.89 -11.96 1.08
C MET A 32 -4.88 -11.18 1.94
N ASN A 33 -4.52 -10.82 3.18
CA ASN A 33 -5.44 -10.17 4.13
C ASN A 33 -5.05 -8.73 4.47
N VAL A 34 -3.86 -8.27 4.07
CA VAL A 34 -3.36 -6.95 4.46
C VAL A 34 -4.27 -5.81 4.00
N LEU A 35 -4.95 -5.95 2.85
CA LEU A 35 -5.87 -4.93 2.32
C LEU A 35 -7.13 -4.77 3.17
N ASP A 36 -7.61 -5.85 3.80
CA ASP A 36 -8.78 -5.81 4.67
C ASP A 36 -8.43 -5.29 6.08
N LEU A 37 -7.16 -5.46 6.48
CA LEU A 37 -6.68 -5.15 7.83
C LEU A 37 -6.22 -3.70 8.02
N TYR A 38 -5.91 -2.98 6.94
CA TYR A 38 -5.43 -1.60 7.00
C TYR A 38 -6.31 -0.67 6.16
N SER A 39 -6.65 0.47 6.73
CA SER A 39 -7.50 1.48 6.08
C SER A 39 -6.75 2.41 5.13
N SER A 40 -5.42 2.38 5.12
CA SER A 40 -4.60 3.27 4.28
C SER A 40 -3.22 2.70 4.00
N PHE A 41 -2.70 3.04 2.82
CA PHE A 41 -1.44 2.55 2.30
C PHE A 41 -0.63 3.70 1.69
N TYR A 42 0.68 3.58 1.77
CA TYR A 42 1.62 4.39 1.00
C TYR A 42 1.99 3.65 -0.28
N VAL A 43 2.00 4.39 -1.39
CA VAL A 43 2.56 3.93 -2.66
C VAL A 43 4.04 4.33 -2.67
N ASN A 44 4.94 3.36 -2.77
CA ASN A 44 6.35 3.66 -2.97
C ASN A 44 6.70 3.63 -4.47
N LYS A 45 6.84 4.81 -5.07
CA LYS A 45 7.18 4.95 -6.49
C LYS A 45 8.57 4.44 -6.87
N PHE A 46 9.45 4.19 -5.90
CA PHE A 46 10.84 3.76 -6.18
C PHE A 46 11.02 2.24 -6.11
N ILE A 47 10.06 1.51 -5.54
CA ILE A 47 10.15 0.05 -5.39
C ILE A 47 9.77 -0.67 -6.69
N ASP A 48 8.93 -0.06 -7.52
CA ASP A 48 8.44 -0.66 -8.77
C ASP A 48 8.72 0.26 -9.97
N HIS A 49 9.36 -0.28 -11.01
CA HIS A 49 9.71 0.45 -12.22
C HIS A 49 8.49 1.06 -12.92
N HIS A 50 7.38 0.31 -12.98
CA HIS A 50 6.14 0.81 -13.60
C HIS A 50 5.46 1.86 -12.73
N ALA A 51 5.52 1.72 -11.39
CA ALA A 51 5.01 2.75 -10.49
C ALA A 51 5.83 4.05 -10.57
N PHE A 52 7.14 3.97 -10.79
CA PHE A 52 8.01 5.14 -10.92
C PHE A 52 7.58 6.08 -12.05
N GLU A 53 7.20 5.50 -13.20
CA GLU A 53 6.78 6.24 -14.40
C GLU A 53 5.38 6.87 -14.26
N ILE A 54 4.50 6.26 -13.45
CA ILE A 54 3.05 6.58 -13.44
C ILE A 54 2.63 7.35 -12.18
N ALA A 55 3.35 7.19 -11.06
CA ALA A 55 3.05 7.90 -9.82
C ALA A 55 3.73 9.29 -9.82
N PHE A 56 2.92 10.35 -9.73
CA PHE A 56 3.37 11.75 -9.72
C PHE A 56 3.49 12.32 -8.31
#